data_AF-A0A061AQG7-F1
#
_entry.id   AF-A0A061AQG7-F1
#
_cell.length_a   1.000
_cell.length_b   1.000
_cell.length_c   1.000
_cell.angle_alpha   90.00
_cell.angle_beta   90.00
_cell.angle_gamma   90.00
#
_symmetry.space_group_name_H-M   'P 1'
#
loop_
_entity.id
_entity.type
_entity.pdbx_description
1 polymer ?
#
loop_
_entity_poly.entity_id
_entity_poly.type
_entity_poly.pdbx_seq_one_letter_code
_entity_poly.pdbx_strand_id
1 'polypeptide(L)'
;MAQVNNQAVEQEIEKTKQIISDLVESFIELGIIVHDFQGTESSRDALSLRLNHTIDELQKLQSPATNSLDNVPVPLDVLQYVEDGRNPDVYTREFVETTRKANQHLRGKMMAMRDLRDVLGKKIASEFPELGDVVQDIIKRTDG
;
A
#
# COMPACT_ATOMS: atom_id res chain seq x y z
N MET A 1 -6.85 20.95 -5.33
CA MET A 1 -7.16 19.83 -6.24
C MET A 1 -7.10 18.55 -5.41
N ALA A 2 -8.04 17.62 -5.63
CA ALA A 2 -8.17 16.30 -4.99
C ALA A 2 -8.81 16.20 -3.58
N GLN A 3 -10.00 16.77 -3.39
CA GLN A 3 -11.03 16.11 -2.56
C GLN A 3 -11.98 15.38 -3.52
N VAL A 4 -11.47 14.35 -4.22
CA VAL A 4 -12.33 13.50 -5.06
C VAL A 4 -12.90 12.41 -4.15
N ASN A 5 -14.18 12.57 -3.79
CA ASN A 5 -15.18 11.51 -3.63
C ASN A 5 -14.75 10.18 -2.95
N ASN A 6 -14.06 10.23 -1.80
CA ASN A 6 -13.69 9.03 -1.03
C ASN A 6 -14.88 8.10 -0.74
N GLN A 7 -16.08 8.65 -0.52
CA GLN A 7 -17.28 7.86 -0.22
C GLN A 7 -17.75 7.02 -1.42
N ALA A 8 -17.66 7.54 -2.65
CA ALA A 8 -18.04 6.75 -3.82
C ALA A 8 -17.03 5.63 -4.10
N VAL A 9 -15.73 5.89 -3.92
CA VAL A 9 -14.69 4.87 -4.05
C VAL A 9 -14.88 3.76 -3.03
N GLU A 10 -15.16 4.12 -1.77
CA GLU A 10 -15.41 3.16 -0.70
C GLU A 10 -16.66 2.29 -0.97
N GLN A 11 -17.71 2.87 -1.55
CA GLN A 11 -18.88 2.10 -1.99
C GLN A 11 -18.56 1.13 -3.12
N GLU A 12 -17.75 1.54 -4.11
CA GLU A 12 -17.34 0.65 -5.21
C GLU A 12 -16.41 -0.48 -4.72
N ILE A 13 -15.53 -0.20 -3.74
CA ILE A 13 -14.72 -1.23 -3.07
C ILE A 13 -15.61 -2.26 -2.38
N GLU A 14 -16.61 -1.82 -1.60
CA GLU A 14 -17.48 -2.76 -0.89
C GLU A 14 -18.34 -3.59 -1.85
N LYS A 15 -18.84 -3.00 -2.93
CA LYS A 15 -19.54 -3.74 -4.00
C LYS A 15 -18.64 -4.79 -4.64
N THR A 16 -17.41 -4.42 -4.98
CA THR A 16 -16.45 -5.34 -5.62
C THR A 16 -16.08 -6.48 -4.68
N LYS A 17 -15.87 -6.19 -3.40
CA LYS A 17 -15.64 -7.17 -2.34
C LYS A 17 -16.82 -8.16 -2.21
N GLN A 18 -18.06 -7.67 -2.28
CA GLN A 18 -19.24 -8.55 -2.26
C GLN A 18 -19.23 -9.48 -3.47
N ILE A 19 -19.01 -8.96 -4.69
CA ILE A 19 -18.94 -9.78 -5.92
C ILE A 19 -17.86 -10.86 -5.81
N ILE A 20 -16.68 -10.53 -5.27
CA ILE A 20 -15.61 -11.52 -5.05
C ILE A 20 -16.02 -12.57 -4.01
N SER A 21 -16.71 -12.17 -2.95
CA SER A 21 -17.17 -13.10 -1.91
C SER A 21 -18.21 -14.07 -2.46
N ASP A 22 -19.18 -13.57 -3.21
CA ASP A 22 -20.22 -14.37 -3.88
C ASP A 22 -19.57 -15.37 -4.86
N LEU A 23 -18.55 -14.92 -5.61
CA LEU A 23 -17.79 -15.76 -6.53
C LEU A 23 -17.03 -16.89 -5.81
N VAL A 24 -16.43 -16.61 -4.65
CA VAL A 24 -15.77 -17.64 -3.84
C VAL A 24 -16.79 -18.67 -3.35
N GLU A 25 -17.96 -18.23 -2.90
CA GLU A 25 -19.07 -19.12 -2.51
C GLU A 25 -19.56 -19.97 -3.69
N SER A 26 -19.71 -19.37 -4.88
CA SER A 26 -19.98 -20.08 -6.14
C SER A 26 -19.02 -21.22 -6.42
N PHE A 27 -17.71 -20.99 -6.26
CA PHE A 27 -16.71 -22.02 -6.47
C PHE A 27 -16.78 -23.14 -5.43
N ILE A 28 -17.06 -22.81 -4.17
CA ILE A 28 -17.24 -23.81 -3.10
C ILE A 28 -18.45 -24.70 -3.41
N GLU A 29 -19.61 -24.11 -3.72
CA GLU A 29 -20.82 -24.85 -4.06
C GLU A 29 -20.63 -25.71 -5.30
N LEU A 30 -19.99 -25.17 -6.34
CA LEU A 30 -19.67 -25.92 -7.55
C LEU A 30 -18.77 -27.12 -7.23
N GLY A 31 -17.78 -26.93 -6.35
CA GLY A 31 -16.91 -28.01 -5.85
C GLY A 31 -17.70 -29.13 -5.16
N ILE A 32 -18.70 -28.78 -4.34
CA ILE A 32 -19.58 -29.75 -3.67
C ILE A 32 -20.43 -30.51 -4.69
N ILE A 33 -21.06 -29.81 -5.65
CA ILE A 33 -21.91 -30.44 -6.68
C ILE A 33 -21.09 -31.42 -7.54
N VAL A 34 -19.85 -31.05 -7.87
CA VAL A 34 -18.94 -31.91 -8.64
C VAL A 34 -18.50 -33.12 -7.81
N HIS A 35 -18.19 -32.93 -6.53
CA HIS A 35 -17.80 -34.01 -5.62
C HIS A 35 -18.93 -35.04 -5.43
N ASP A 36 -20.17 -34.57 -5.21
CA ASP A 36 -21.35 -35.41 -4.96
C ASP A 36 -22.11 -35.77 -6.24
N PHE A 37 -21.47 -35.68 -7.40
CA PHE A 37 -22.13 -35.87 -8.68
C PHE A 37 -22.58 -37.33 -8.88
N GLN A 38 -23.90 -37.56 -8.83
CA GLN A 38 -24.48 -38.91 -8.94
C GLN A 38 -24.78 -39.34 -10.38
N GLY A 39 -24.52 -38.50 -11.39
CA GLY A 39 -24.82 -38.80 -12.79
C GLY A 39 -26.31 -38.81 -13.16
N THR A 40 -27.19 -38.40 -12.24
CA THR A 40 -28.63 -38.25 -12.49
C THR A 40 -28.90 -37.03 -13.38
N GLU A 41 -30.05 -37.00 -14.04
CA GLU A 41 -30.50 -35.84 -14.84
C GLU A 41 -30.57 -34.57 -13.97
N SER A 42 -31.14 -34.68 -12.77
CA SER A 42 -31.18 -33.59 -11.79
C SER A 42 -29.78 -33.09 -11.39
N SER A 43 -28.79 -33.98 -11.22
CA SER A 43 -27.41 -33.58 -10.93
C SER A 43 -26.76 -32.83 -12.10
N ARG A 44 -27.09 -33.19 -13.34
CA ARG A 44 -26.60 -32.51 -14.55
C ARG A 44 -27.19 -31.12 -14.71
N ASP A 45 -28.48 -30.97 -14.44
CA ASP A 45 -29.16 -29.68 -14.50
C ASP A 45 -28.64 -28.74 -13.42
N ALA A 46 -28.49 -29.23 -12.18
CA ALA A 46 -27.94 -28.46 -11.07
C ALA A 46 -26.51 -27.97 -11.35
N LEU A 47 -25.65 -28.86 -11.88
CA LEU A 47 -24.28 -28.52 -12.27
C LEU A 47 -24.27 -27.45 -13.38
N SER A 48 -25.09 -27.61 -14.40
CA SER A 48 -25.16 -26.67 -15.53
C SER A 48 -25.63 -25.29 -15.08
N LEU A 49 -26.64 -25.25 -14.19
CA LEU A 49 -27.14 -24.01 -13.61
C LEU A 49 -26.05 -23.30 -12.80
N ARG A 50 -25.36 -24.01 -11.89
CA ARG A 50 -24.30 -23.40 -11.05
C ARG A 50 -23.11 -22.95 -11.88
N LEU A 51 -22.72 -23.72 -12.88
CA LEU A 51 -21.63 -23.36 -13.79
C LEU A 51 -21.95 -22.08 -14.56
N ASN A 52 -23.16 -21.97 -15.13
CA ASN A 52 -23.60 -20.76 -15.81
C ASN A 52 -23.64 -19.56 -14.86
N HIS A 53 -24.13 -19.75 -13.62
CA HIS A 53 -24.13 -18.70 -12.62
C HIS A 53 -22.72 -18.21 -12.27
N THR A 54 -21.76 -19.12 -12.12
CA THR A 54 -20.35 -18.78 -11.85
C THR A 54 -19.74 -18.00 -13.02
N ILE A 55 -20.08 -18.35 -14.26
CA ILE A 55 -19.67 -17.61 -15.46
C ILE A 55 -20.26 -16.20 -15.45
N ASP A 56 -21.54 -16.05 -15.12
CA ASP A 56 -22.21 -14.73 -15.03
C ASP A 56 -21.55 -13.84 -13.97
N GLU A 57 -21.14 -14.40 -12.84
CA GLU A 57 -20.41 -13.66 -11.80
C GLU A 57 -19.00 -13.23 -12.23
N LEU A 58 -18.26 -14.10 -12.91
CA LEU A 58 -16.98 -13.74 -13.51
C LEU A 58 -17.12 -12.61 -14.54
N GLN A 59 -18.19 -12.63 -15.34
CA GLN A 59 -18.49 -11.55 -16.28
C GLN A 59 -18.82 -10.24 -15.58
N LYS A 60 -19.55 -10.27 -14.46
CA LYS A 60 -19.82 -9.07 -13.64
C LYS A 60 -18.53 -8.48 -13.09
N LEU A 61 -17.59 -9.31 -12.64
CA LEU A 61 -16.29 -8.86 -12.13
C LEU A 61 -15.46 -8.15 -13.21
N GLN A 62 -15.50 -8.64 -14.45
CA GLN A 62 -14.83 -8.04 -15.60
C GLN A 62 -15.58 -6.81 -16.19
N SER A 63 -16.76 -6.48 -15.67
CA SER A 63 -17.58 -5.41 -16.26
C SER A 63 -16.94 -4.02 -16.05
N PRO A 64 -17.15 -3.06 -16.97
CA PRO A 64 -16.53 -1.73 -16.88
C PRO A 64 -16.89 -0.93 -15.62
N ALA A 65 -17.86 -1.37 -14.82
CA ALA A 65 -18.20 -0.76 -13.54
C ALA A 65 -17.09 -0.99 -12.49
N THR A 66 -16.35 -2.11 -12.57
CA THR A 66 -15.19 -2.38 -11.68
C THR A 66 -13.95 -1.58 -12.09
N ASN A 67 -13.88 -1.07 -13.33
CA ASN A 67 -12.81 -0.15 -13.79
C ASN A 67 -12.82 1.20 -13.06
N SER A 68 -13.85 1.50 -12.26
CA SER A 68 -13.85 2.67 -11.37
C SER A 68 -12.73 2.62 -10.31
N LEU A 69 -12.24 1.41 -10.01
CA LEU A 69 -11.13 1.17 -9.09
C LEU A 69 -9.74 1.26 -9.73
N ASP A 70 -9.63 1.43 -11.06
CA ASP A 70 -8.35 1.55 -11.77
C ASP A 70 -7.51 2.74 -11.28
N ASN A 71 -8.16 3.74 -10.69
CA ASN A 71 -7.52 4.93 -10.13
C ASN A 71 -7.01 4.73 -8.69
N VAL A 72 -7.21 3.56 -8.07
CA VAL A 72 -6.72 3.27 -6.72
C VAL A 72 -5.32 2.66 -6.84
N PRO A 73 -4.25 3.40 -6.51
CA PRO A 73 -2.90 2.88 -6.62
C PRO A 73 -2.64 1.85 -5.53
N VAL A 74 -2.21 0.65 -5.94
CA VAL A 74 -1.73 -0.40 -5.03
C VAL A 74 -0.22 -0.55 -5.22
N PRO A 75 0.60 -0.42 -4.16
CA PRO A 75 2.04 -0.66 -4.27
C PRO A 75 2.33 -2.09 -4.71
N LEU A 76 3.30 -2.28 -5.62
CA LEU A 76 3.70 -3.61 -6.10
C LEU A 76 4.19 -4.51 -4.95
N ASP A 77 4.86 -3.93 -3.96
CA ASP A 77 5.32 -4.66 -2.78
C ASP A 77 4.15 -5.29 -2.02
N VAL A 78 2.98 -4.63 -1.97
CA VAL A 78 1.78 -5.20 -1.33
C VAL A 78 1.26 -6.40 -2.11
N LEU A 79 1.35 -6.39 -3.45
CA LEU A 79 0.97 -7.54 -4.27
C LEU A 79 1.84 -8.76 -3.94
N GLN A 80 3.16 -8.57 -3.78
CA GLN A 80 4.06 -9.65 -3.40
C GLN A 80 3.72 -10.24 -2.02
N TYR A 81 3.28 -9.42 -1.08
CA TYR A 81 2.80 -9.92 0.22
C TYR A 81 1.58 -10.83 0.06
N VAL A 82 0.64 -10.47 -0.82
CA VAL A 82 -0.55 -11.30 -1.11
C VAL A 82 -0.16 -12.60 -1.79
N GLU A 83 0.75 -12.57 -2.78
CA GLU A 83 1.26 -13.77 -3.47
C GLU A 83 1.97 -14.74 -2.51
N ASP A 84 2.72 -14.21 -1.55
CA ASP A 84 3.41 -14.99 -0.52
C ASP A 84 2.48 -15.47 0.62
N GLY A 85 1.19 -15.13 0.57
CA GLY A 85 0.21 -15.45 1.62
C GLY A 85 0.44 -14.71 2.95
N ARG A 86 1.15 -13.58 2.92
CA ARG A 86 1.38 -12.72 4.10
C ARG A 86 0.28 -11.68 4.24
N ASN A 87 0.04 -11.24 5.48
CA ASN A 87 -0.91 -10.15 5.72
C ASN A 87 -0.33 -8.82 5.16
N PRO A 88 -0.99 -8.13 4.21
CA PRO A 88 -0.55 -6.85 3.67
C PRO A 88 -0.45 -5.72 4.71
N ASP A 89 -1.14 -5.81 5.86
CA ASP A 89 -1.00 -4.83 6.95
C ASP A 89 0.43 -4.78 7.51
N VAL A 90 1.18 -5.88 7.39
CA VAL A 90 2.58 -5.94 7.81
C VAL A 90 3.43 -4.99 6.98
N TYR A 91 3.20 -4.90 5.67
CA TYR A 91 3.88 -3.93 4.80
C TYR A 91 3.65 -2.50 5.28
N THR A 92 2.38 -2.15 5.57
CA THR A 92 2.03 -0.81 6.07
C THR A 92 2.76 -0.50 7.37
N ARG A 93 2.80 -1.46 8.30
CA ARG A 93 3.54 -1.32 9.56
C ARG A 93 5.04 -1.11 9.33
N GLU A 94 5.66 -1.96 8.52
CA GLU A 94 7.09 -1.88 8.20
C GLU A 94 7.45 -0.57 7.50
N PHE A 95 6.58 -0.08 6.61
CA PHE A 95 6.75 1.19 5.93
C PHE A 95 6.76 2.36 6.91
N VAL A 96 5.80 2.40 7.84
CA VAL A 96 5.73 3.43 8.88
C VAL A 96 6.95 3.36 9.81
N GLU A 97 7.34 2.16 10.24
CA GLU A 97 8.49 1.95 11.12
C GLU A 97 9.81 2.37 10.44
N THR A 98 10.00 1.99 9.19
CA THR A 98 11.18 2.34 8.39
C THR A 98 11.24 3.85 8.16
N THR A 99 10.11 4.47 7.82
CA THR A 99 10.02 5.93 7.64
C THR A 99 10.36 6.66 8.93
N ARG A 100 9.83 6.21 10.07
CA ARG A 100 10.15 6.78 11.39
C ARG A 100 11.64 6.64 11.70
N LYS A 101 12.22 5.47 11.49
CA LYS A 101 13.65 5.20 11.72
C LYS A 101 14.53 6.07 10.83
N ALA A 102 14.19 6.20 9.54
CA ALA A 102 14.90 7.05 8.60
C ALA A 102 14.83 8.53 9.00
N ASN A 103 13.66 9.02 9.41
CA ASN A 103 13.49 10.40 9.88
C ASN A 103 14.34 10.68 11.12
N GLN A 104 14.28 9.81 12.14
CA GLN A 104 15.10 9.94 13.34
C GLN A 104 16.60 9.92 13.02
N HIS A 105 17.02 9.02 12.12
CA HIS A 105 18.41 8.92 11.69
C HIS A 105 18.89 10.18 10.96
N LEU A 106 18.08 10.71 10.04
CA LEU A 106 18.38 11.95 9.32
C LEU A 106 18.46 13.14 10.28
N ARG A 107 17.52 13.24 11.23
CA ARG A 107 17.56 14.27 12.28
C ARG A 107 18.82 14.17 13.13
N GLY A 108 19.22 12.98 13.54
CA GLY A 108 20.47 12.75 14.27
C GLY A 108 21.71 13.18 13.48
N LYS A 109 21.77 12.84 12.18
CA LYS A 109 22.84 13.31 11.29
C LYS A 109 22.88 14.83 11.15
N MET A 110 21.73 15.48 10.99
CA MET A 110 21.66 16.94 10.91
C MET A 110 22.17 17.61 12.20
N MET A 111 21.79 17.08 13.37
CA MET A 111 22.27 17.56 14.67
C MET A 111 23.79 17.37 14.80
N ALA A 112 24.31 16.19 14.49
CA ALA A 112 25.75 15.92 14.57
C ALA A 112 26.58 16.83 13.63
N MET A 113 26.08 17.11 12.43
CA MET A 113 26.73 18.04 11.49
C MET A 113 26.68 19.49 11.99
N ARG A 114 25.58 19.90 12.64
CA ARG A 114 25.48 21.21 13.29
C ARG A 114 26.48 21.34 14.44
N ASP A 115 26.57 20.32 15.28
CA ASP A 115 27.52 20.28 16.40
C ASP A 115 28.97 20.32 15.89
N LEU A 116 29.29 19.55 14.85
CA LEU A 116 30.61 19.58 14.21
C LEU A 116 30.93 20.97 13.65
N ARG A 117 29.99 21.59 12.93
CA ARG A 117 30.12 22.95 12.39
C ARG A 117 30.41 23.95 13.51
N ASP A 118 29.67 23.89 14.60
CA ASP A 118 29.77 24.84 15.70
C ASP A 118 31.08 24.66 16.49
N VAL A 119 31.51 23.41 16.74
CA VAL A 119 32.79 23.12 17.41
C VAL A 119 33.98 23.52 16.54
N LEU A 120 33.96 23.14 15.26
CA LEU A 120 35.03 23.48 14.33
C LEU A 120 35.12 24.98 14.11
N GLY A 121 33.97 25.64 13.91
CA GLY A 121 33.90 27.10 13.74
C GLY A 121 34.45 27.84 14.96
N LYS A 122 34.09 27.43 16.18
CA LYS A 122 34.65 28.01 17.42
C LYS A 122 36.16 27.84 17.49
N LYS A 123 36.68 26.66 17.12
CA LYS A 123 38.13 26.41 17.17
C LYS A 123 38.89 27.22 16.12
N ILE A 124 38.37 27.32 14.89
CA ILE A 124 38.97 28.17 13.85
C ILE A 124 38.99 29.63 14.29
N ALA A 125 37.88 30.16 14.84
CA ALA A 125 37.83 31.54 15.32
C ALA A 125 38.78 31.81 16.50
N SER A 126 39.07 30.79 17.31
CA SER A 126 40.02 30.89 18.43
C SER A 126 41.48 30.88 17.98
N GLU A 127 41.83 30.05 17.00
CA GLU A 127 43.22 29.91 16.52
C GLU A 127 43.58 30.96 15.45
N PHE A 128 42.58 31.41 14.67
CA PHE A 128 42.73 32.38 13.57
C PHE A 128 41.68 33.49 13.69
N PRO A 129 41.92 34.52 14.53
CA PRO A 129 40.95 35.59 14.79
C PRO A 129 40.52 36.36 13.53
N GLU A 130 41.40 36.49 12.53
CA GLU A 130 41.13 37.14 11.25
C GLU A 130 40.07 36.43 10.40
N LEU A 131 39.79 35.15 10.68
CA LEU A 131 38.75 34.36 10.00
C LEU A 131 37.41 34.35 10.76
N GLY A 132 37.33 34.98 11.93
CA GLY A 132 36.15 34.94 12.79
C GLY A 132 34.86 35.41 12.09
N ASP A 133 34.92 36.53 11.37
CA ASP A 133 33.76 37.09 10.66
C ASP A 133 33.27 36.18 9.53
N VAL A 134 34.20 35.54 8.81
CA VAL A 134 33.88 34.59 7.74
C VAL A 134 33.21 33.34 8.30
N VAL A 135 33.71 32.82 9.43
CA VAL A 135 33.09 31.67 10.11
C VAL A 135 31.67 31.99 10.58
N GLN A 136 31.45 33.19 11.12
CA GLN A 136 30.11 33.64 11.55
C GLN A 136 29.14 33.79 10.37
N ASP A 137 29.60 34.29 9.23
CA ASP A 137 28.78 34.35 8.00
C ASP A 137 28.38 32.95 7.53
N ILE A 138 29.32 32.00 7.49
CA ILE A 138 29.06 30.61 7.09
C ILE A 138 28.04 29.97 8.02
N ILE A 139 28.16 30.14 9.34
CA ILE A 139 27.20 29.59 10.31
C ILE A 139 25.79 30.14 10.04
N LYS A 140 25.64 31.46 9.84
CA LYS A 140 24.35 32.09 9.55
C LYS A 140 23.72 31.59 8.25
N ARG A 141 24.54 31.40 7.20
CA ARG A 141 24.08 30.91 5.89
C ARG A 141 23.69 29.43 5.90
N THR A 142 24.26 28.66 6.82
CA THR A 142 24.03 27.22 6.91
C THR A 142 23.07 26.86 8.05
N ASP A 143 22.48 27.86 8.70
CA ASP A 143 21.45 27.65 9.72
C ASP A 143 20.07 27.54 9.03
N GLY A 144 19.55 26.31 9.02
CA GLY A 144 18.23 25.92 8.55
C GLY A 144 17.63 24.88 9.50
#